data_AF-A0A8C4TUF3-F1
#
_entry.id   AF-A0A8C4TUF3-F1
#
_cell.length_a   1.000
_cell.length_b   1.000
_cell.length_c   1.000
_cell.angle_alpha   90.00
_cell.angle_beta   90.00
_cell.angle_gamma   90.00
#
_symmetry.space_group_name_H-M   'P 1'
#
loop_
_entity.id
_entity.type
_entity.pdbx_description
1 polymer ?
#
loop_
_entity_poly.entity_id
_entity_poly.type
_entity_poly.pdbx_seq_one_letter_code
_entity_poly.pdbx_strand_id
1 'polypeptide(L)'
;MQGLSAAPPAAFLNLLLLPLGALLLPAAAAPGAERELNPSSRLAAGTARLALHYLNSREASPGALQALGQVRKATLKSIPDSGHKYYLQFTTEDYKSGENTGSCLATVLYLKTKSLPVVNIKCTRTKDQNQIQEEDNRLYQKLRHQTKPIIGNNIPDSYGNIEPALEPVWALAVVGSSYIMWEKSTENTGYFMAQVKSAKQWIRKDDFIEFDYTVLLHEIPTQEIISCHMRLTWLPGHPLKVKYFCASENQKVEDGSGVESGSAAGILHERGANF
;
A
#
# COMPACT_ATOMS: atom_id res chain seq x y z
N MET A 1 -49.96 -73.06 -53.32
CA MET A 1 -50.93 -72.00 -53.67
C MET A 1 -51.01 -71.08 -52.46
N GLN A 2 -50.69 -69.80 -52.44
CA GLN A 2 -50.35 -68.71 -53.37
C GLN A 2 -49.31 -67.85 -52.58
N GLY A 3 -48.35 -67.09 -53.10
CA GLY A 3 -48.27 -66.35 -54.36
C GLY A 3 -48.04 -64.86 -54.04
N LEU A 4 -46.77 -64.42 -54.20
CA LEU A 4 -46.29 -63.10 -54.66
C LEU A 4 -46.59 -61.77 -53.93
N SER A 5 -45.48 -61.06 -53.67
CA SER A 5 -45.12 -59.70 -54.17
C SER A 5 -45.02 -58.50 -53.20
N ALA A 6 -43.77 -58.01 -53.11
CA ALA A 6 -43.28 -56.64 -53.34
C ALA A 6 -43.82 -55.43 -52.53
N ALA A 7 -42.91 -54.84 -51.73
CA ALA A 7 -42.35 -53.47 -51.85
C ALA A 7 -42.04 -52.83 -50.47
N PRO A 8 -40.96 -52.04 -50.31
CA PRO A 8 -40.50 -51.54 -49.01
C PRO A 8 -41.01 -50.12 -48.69
N PRO A 9 -41.01 -49.68 -47.42
CA PRO A 9 -41.02 -48.26 -47.12
C PRO A 9 -39.68 -47.79 -46.53
N ALA A 10 -39.09 -46.83 -47.25
CA ALA A 10 -38.35 -45.66 -46.79
C ALA A 10 -37.50 -45.79 -45.50
N ALA A 11 -36.19 -45.92 -45.68
CA ALA A 11 -35.22 -45.50 -44.68
C ALA A 11 -35.30 -43.97 -44.51
N PHE A 12 -35.79 -43.52 -43.36
CA PHE A 12 -35.64 -42.12 -42.93
C PHE A 12 -34.19 -41.90 -42.49
N LEU A 13 -33.41 -41.26 -43.37
CA LEU A 13 -32.08 -40.75 -43.05
C LEU A 13 -32.26 -39.51 -42.16
N ASN A 14 -32.22 -39.68 -40.83
CA ASN A 14 -32.13 -38.56 -39.90
C ASN A 14 -30.75 -37.91 -40.04
N LEU A 15 -30.69 -36.84 -40.83
CA LEU A 15 -29.55 -35.95 -40.93
C LEU A 15 -29.42 -35.20 -39.60
N LEU A 16 -28.57 -35.69 -38.69
CA LEU A 16 -28.14 -34.93 -37.52
C LEU A 16 -27.34 -33.70 -38.01
N LEU A 17 -28.03 -32.56 -38.11
CA LEU A 17 -27.40 -31.24 -38.14
C LEU A 17 -26.82 -30.96 -36.75
N LEU A 18 -25.58 -31.37 -36.54
CA LEU A 18 -24.74 -30.87 -35.45
C LEU A 18 -24.57 -29.35 -35.66
N PRO A 19 -24.95 -28.48 -34.70
CA PRO A 19 -24.59 -27.09 -34.80
C PRO A 19 -23.07 -27.02 -34.65
N LEU A 20 -22.39 -26.54 -35.70
CA LEU A 20 -21.01 -26.10 -35.63
C LEU A 20 -20.96 -25.00 -34.56
N GLY A 21 -20.57 -25.37 -33.33
CA GLY A 21 -20.26 -24.43 -32.28
C GLY A 21 -19.10 -23.58 -32.75
N ALA A 22 -19.40 -22.35 -33.20
CA ALA A 22 -18.38 -21.35 -33.40
C ALA A 22 -17.68 -21.14 -32.06
N LEU A 23 -16.43 -21.61 -31.93
CA LEU A 23 -15.54 -21.15 -30.88
C LEU A 23 -15.36 -19.64 -31.07
N LEU A 24 -16.18 -18.86 -30.37
CA LEU A 24 -15.92 -17.45 -30.14
C LEU A 24 -14.65 -17.38 -29.29
N LEU A 25 -13.51 -17.21 -29.97
CA LEU A 25 -12.31 -16.67 -29.32
C LEU A 25 -12.72 -15.38 -28.60
N PRO A 26 -12.40 -15.20 -27.31
CA PRO A 26 -12.71 -13.96 -26.62
C PRO A 26 -12.05 -12.81 -27.38
N ALA A 27 -12.87 -11.89 -27.88
CA ALA A 27 -12.39 -10.71 -28.57
C ALA A 27 -11.36 -10.00 -27.66
N ALA A 28 -10.15 -9.80 -28.18
CA ALA A 28 -9.14 -9.01 -27.49
C ALA A 28 -9.78 -7.65 -27.14
N ALA A 29 -9.82 -7.32 -25.85
CA ALA A 29 -10.44 -6.09 -25.37
C ALA A 29 -9.86 -4.89 -26.14
N ALA A 30 -10.73 -4.07 -26.71
CA ALA A 30 -10.31 -2.90 -27.49
C ALA A 30 -9.41 -1.99 -26.64
N PRO A 31 -8.38 -1.34 -27.22
CA PRO A 31 -7.56 -0.38 -26.49
C PRO A 31 -8.44 0.72 -25.89
N GLY A 32 -8.29 0.98 -24.59
CA GLY A 32 -9.13 1.94 -23.86
C GLY A 32 -10.44 1.38 -23.29
N ALA A 33 -10.76 0.11 -23.52
CA ALA A 33 -11.90 -0.55 -22.90
C ALA A 33 -11.72 -0.64 -21.38
N GLU A 34 -12.80 -0.36 -20.66
CA GLU A 34 -12.86 -0.48 -19.22
C GLU A 34 -13.20 -1.92 -18.84
N ARG A 35 -12.44 -2.46 -17.89
CA ARG A 35 -12.62 -3.80 -17.35
C ARG A 35 -12.96 -3.69 -15.87
N GLU A 36 -14.13 -4.17 -15.50
CA GLU A 36 -14.50 -4.33 -14.10
C GLU A 36 -13.61 -5.41 -13.45
N LEU A 37 -13.07 -5.09 -12.28
CA LEU A 37 -12.26 -6.00 -11.48
C LEU A 37 -13.10 -6.54 -10.34
N ASN A 38 -12.87 -7.80 -9.97
CA ASN A 38 -13.36 -8.30 -8.69
C ASN A 38 -12.80 -7.40 -7.55
N PRO A 39 -13.65 -6.78 -6.71
CA PRO A 39 -13.19 -5.89 -5.63
C PRO A 39 -12.23 -6.56 -4.64
N SER A 40 -12.34 -7.88 -4.45
CA SER A 40 -11.45 -8.68 -3.61
C SER A 40 -10.19 -9.15 -4.34
N SER A 41 -10.01 -8.82 -5.62
CA SER A 41 -8.79 -9.16 -6.35
C SER A 41 -7.58 -8.45 -5.76
N ARG A 42 -6.42 -9.10 -5.83
CA ARG A 42 -5.16 -8.54 -5.33
C ARG A 42 -4.84 -7.18 -5.95
N LEU A 43 -5.12 -7.00 -7.24
CA LEU A 43 -4.92 -5.72 -7.94
C LEU A 43 -5.84 -4.63 -7.40
N ALA A 44 -7.13 -4.92 -7.20
CA ALA A 44 -8.09 -3.96 -6.67
C ALA A 44 -7.73 -3.56 -5.23
N ALA A 45 -7.51 -4.54 -4.35
CA ALA A 45 -7.16 -4.30 -2.94
C ALA A 45 -5.79 -3.62 -2.80
N GLY A 46 -4.79 -4.04 -3.59
CA GLY A 46 -3.47 -3.42 -3.63
C GLY A 46 -3.52 -1.96 -4.05
N THR A 47 -4.26 -1.65 -5.11
CA THR A 47 -4.37 -0.27 -5.61
C THR A 47 -5.20 0.62 -4.69
N ALA A 48 -6.25 0.10 -4.06
CA ALA A 48 -6.98 0.84 -3.01
C ALA A 48 -6.09 1.15 -1.80
N ARG A 49 -5.27 0.19 -1.37
CA ARG A 49 -4.29 0.40 -0.30
C ARG A 49 -3.26 1.45 -0.66
N LEU A 50 -2.76 1.44 -1.90
CA LEU A 50 -1.86 2.48 -2.39
C LEU A 50 -2.50 3.88 -2.33
N ALA A 51 -3.75 3.99 -2.78
CA ALA A 51 -4.47 5.26 -2.72
C ALA A 51 -4.65 5.75 -1.27
N LEU A 52 -4.86 4.83 -0.32
CA LEU A 52 -4.92 5.14 1.10
C LEU A 52 -3.56 5.55 1.67
N HIS A 53 -2.46 4.88 1.30
CA HIS A 53 -1.11 5.27 1.71
C HIS A 53 -0.79 6.69 1.24
N TYR A 54 -1.17 7.04 0.00
CA TYR A 54 -1.08 8.41 -0.49
C TYR A 54 -1.89 9.38 0.38
N LEU A 55 -3.15 9.09 0.68
CA LEU A 55 -3.98 9.93 1.56
C LEU A 55 -3.33 10.13 2.93
N ASN A 56 -2.90 9.03 3.57
CA ASN A 56 -2.27 9.07 4.88
C ASN A 56 -0.99 9.89 4.88
N SER A 57 -0.17 9.80 3.82
CA SER A 57 1.06 10.58 3.69
C SER A 57 0.84 12.10 3.56
N ARG A 58 -0.34 12.52 3.09
CA ARG A 58 -0.66 13.93 2.77
C ARG A 58 -1.50 14.60 3.83
N GLU A 59 -2.47 13.87 4.38
CA GLU A 59 -3.53 14.42 5.21
C GLU A 59 -3.65 13.78 6.58
N ALA A 60 -3.09 12.58 6.80
CA ALA A 60 -3.23 11.92 8.08
C ALA A 60 -2.32 12.51 9.15
N SER A 61 -2.83 12.41 10.35
CA SER A 61 -2.17 12.65 11.62
C SER A 61 -2.50 11.47 12.55
N PRO A 62 -1.88 11.36 13.72
CA PRO A 62 -2.23 10.30 14.67
C PRO A 62 -3.73 10.23 15.02
N GLY A 63 -4.45 11.36 15.06
CA GLY A 63 -5.90 11.43 15.31
C GLY A 63 -6.79 11.18 14.08
N ALA A 64 -6.21 11.14 12.87
CA ALA A 64 -6.93 10.95 11.60
C ALA A 64 -6.40 9.78 10.76
N LEU A 65 -5.58 8.91 11.35
CA LEU A 65 -4.97 7.79 10.65
C LEU A 65 -6.03 6.74 10.28
N GLN A 66 -6.03 6.32 9.02
CA GLN A 66 -7.02 5.41 8.47
C GLN A 66 -6.42 4.08 8.00
N ALA A 67 -7.21 3.02 8.13
CA ALA A 67 -6.99 1.71 7.53
C ALA A 67 -7.94 1.47 6.35
N LEU A 68 -7.55 0.56 5.44
CA LEU A 68 -8.38 0.18 4.30
C LEU A 68 -9.46 -0.78 4.80
N GLY A 69 -10.72 -0.39 4.65
CA GLY A 69 -11.86 -1.29 4.84
C GLY A 69 -12.15 -2.10 3.58
N GLN A 70 -13.40 -2.11 3.14
CA GLN A 70 -13.82 -2.91 1.99
C GLN A 70 -13.74 -2.13 0.67
N VAL A 71 -13.09 -2.73 -0.34
CA VAL A 71 -13.23 -2.28 -1.72
C VAL A 71 -14.62 -2.65 -2.23
N ARG A 72 -15.36 -1.64 -2.71
CA ARG A 72 -16.73 -1.78 -3.19
C ARG A 72 -16.79 -1.90 -4.71
N LYS A 73 -15.99 -1.10 -5.41
CA LYS A 73 -15.90 -1.10 -6.87
C LYS A 73 -14.46 -0.87 -7.31
N ALA A 74 -14.06 -1.55 -8.38
CA ALA A 74 -12.77 -1.37 -9.00
C ALA A 74 -12.89 -1.57 -10.51
N THR A 75 -12.44 -0.58 -11.28
CA THR A 75 -12.41 -0.63 -12.75
C THR A 75 -11.02 -0.30 -13.24
N LEU A 76 -10.50 -1.10 -14.16
CA LEU A 76 -9.22 -0.89 -14.84
C LEU A 76 -9.46 -0.39 -16.25
N LYS A 77 -8.72 0.64 -16.64
CA LYS A 77 -8.64 1.16 -18.01
C LYS A 77 -7.18 1.13 -18.48
N SER A 78 -6.92 0.35 -19.52
CA SER A 78 -5.62 0.37 -20.18
C SER A 78 -5.57 1.53 -21.15
N ILE A 79 -4.65 2.47 -20.91
CA ILE A 79 -4.41 3.64 -21.74
C ILE A 79 -3.18 3.35 -22.61
N PRO A 80 -3.33 3.26 -23.94
CA PRO A 80 -2.19 3.11 -24.85
C PRO A 80 -1.11 4.14 -24.53
N ASP A 81 0.14 3.67 -24.48
CA ASP A 81 1.36 4.46 -24.25
C ASP A 81 1.49 5.21 -22.91
N SER A 82 0.42 5.34 -22.14
CA SER A 82 0.45 5.96 -20.80
C SER A 82 0.59 4.94 -19.68
N GLY A 83 -0.21 3.86 -19.69
CA GLY A 83 -0.20 2.83 -18.64
C GLY A 83 -1.61 2.40 -18.19
N HIS A 84 -1.76 2.08 -16.91
CA HIS A 84 -2.98 1.50 -16.34
C HIS A 84 -3.63 2.44 -15.34
N LYS A 85 -4.88 2.83 -15.63
CA LYS A 85 -5.67 3.70 -14.76
C LYS A 85 -6.75 2.91 -14.05
N TYR A 86 -6.79 3.03 -12.73
CA TYR A 86 -7.74 2.40 -11.85
C TYR A 86 -8.74 3.44 -11.35
N TYR A 87 -10.01 3.05 -11.28
CA TYR A 87 -11.10 3.79 -10.66
C TYR A 87 -11.62 2.96 -9.51
N LEU A 88 -11.64 3.53 -8.31
CA LEU A 88 -11.84 2.79 -7.07
C LEU A 88 -12.89 3.47 -6.20
N GLN A 89 -13.71 2.64 -5.56
CA GLN A 89 -14.56 3.03 -4.45
C GLN A 89 -14.32 2.06 -3.30
N PHE A 90 -13.98 2.57 -2.12
CA PHE A 90 -13.72 1.75 -0.94
C PHE A 90 -14.12 2.47 0.35
N THR A 91 -14.31 1.70 1.43
CA THR A 91 -14.52 2.26 2.77
C THR A 91 -13.20 2.39 3.52
N THR A 92 -13.16 3.30 4.48
CA THR A 92 -12.02 3.46 5.39
C THR A 92 -12.46 3.15 6.81
N GLU A 93 -11.49 2.74 7.61
CA GLU A 93 -11.67 2.42 9.02
C GLU A 93 -10.73 3.27 9.86
N ASP A 94 -11.11 3.60 11.09
CA ASP A 94 -10.21 4.21 12.06
C ASP A 94 -9.11 3.20 12.35
N TYR A 95 -7.86 3.64 12.24
CA TYR A 95 -6.74 2.72 12.35
C TYR A 95 -6.65 2.04 13.73
N LYS A 96 -7.16 2.68 14.79
CA LYS A 96 -7.11 2.15 16.15
C LYS A 96 -8.36 1.37 16.52
N SER A 97 -9.54 1.94 16.31
CA SER A 97 -10.80 1.30 16.72
C SER A 97 -11.32 0.28 15.71
N GLY A 98 -10.88 0.35 14.45
CA GLY A 98 -11.42 -0.45 13.35
C GLY A 98 -12.84 -0.03 12.95
N GLU A 99 -13.36 1.07 13.51
CA GLU A 99 -14.70 1.55 13.18
C GLU A 99 -14.72 2.20 11.79
N ASN A 100 -15.84 2.07 11.09
CA ASN A 100 -15.98 2.68 9.77
C ASN A 100 -15.88 4.22 9.86
N THR A 101 -14.91 4.80 9.16
CA THR A 101 -14.67 6.26 9.14
C THR A 101 -15.20 6.95 7.89
N GLY A 102 -15.81 6.19 6.97
CA GLY A 102 -16.46 6.71 5.78
C GLY A 102 -16.01 6.00 4.50
N SER A 103 -16.00 6.75 3.40
CA SER A 103 -15.78 6.19 2.07
C SER A 103 -14.95 7.09 1.17
N CYS A 104 -14.18 6.48 0.28
CA CYS A 104 -13.31 7.17 -0.65
C CYS A 104 -13.64 6.81 -2.09
N LEU A 105 -13.51 7.81 -2.96
CA LEU A 105 -13.43 7.66 -4.40
C LEU A 105 -12.01 8.03 -4.83
N ALA A 106 -11.33 7.12 -5.52
CA ALA A 106 -9.96 7.33 -5.93
C ALA A 106 -9.73 6.95 -7.39
N THR A 107 -8.76 7.62 -8.00
CA THR A 107 -8.14 7.18 -9.25
C THR A 107 -6.64 7.04 -9.04
N VAL A 108 -6.07 5.96 -9.57
CA VAL A 108 -4.63 5.69 -9.54
C VAL A 108 -4.18 5.41 -10.96
N LEU A 109 -3.16 6.13 -11.44
CA LEU A 109 -2.52 5.87 -12.71
C LEU A 109 -1.12 5.34 -12.46
N TYR A 110 -0.89 4.08 -12.83
CA TYR A 110 0.44 3.52 -12.99
C TYR A 110 0.93 3.84 -14.39
N LEU A 111 2.01 4.60 -14.48
CA LEU A 111 2.63 4.97 -15.74
C LEU A 111 3.51 3.81 -16.24
N LYS A 112 3.63 3.67 -17.57
CA LYS A 112 4.58 2.69 -18.17
C LYS A 112 6.03 3.01 -17.82
N THR A 113 6.35 4.28 -17.62
CA THR A 113 7.64 4.73 -17.12
C THR A 113 7.79 4.34 -15.65
N LYS A 114 9.02 4.06 -15.20
CA LYS A 114 9.34 3.81 -13.77
C LYS A 114 9.23 5.10 -12.95
N SER A 115 8.01 5.61 -12.82
CA SER A 115 7.66 6.85 -12.14
C SER A 115 6.59 6.59 -11.09
N LEU A 116 6.47 7.52 -10.15
CA LEU A 116 5.51 7.44 -9.05
C LEU A 116 4.07 7.29 -9.55
N PRO A 117 3.24 6.45 -8.89
CA PRO A 117 1.83 6.37 -9.20
C PRO A 117 1.14 7.72 -8.97
N VAL A 118 0.36 8.18 -9.95
CA VAL A 118 -0.41 9.43 -9.84
C VAL A 118 -1.75 9.12 -9.18
N VAL A 119 -2.00 9.70 -8.01
CA VAL A 119 -3.18 9.44 -7.20
C VAL A 119 -4.06 10.70 -7.09
N ASN A 120 -5.35 10.54 -7.35
CA ASN A 120 -6.37 11.50 -6.96
C ASN A 120 -7.37 10.79 -6.06
N ILE A 121 -7.63 11.33 -4.87
CA ILE A 121 -8.53 10.71 -3.90
C ILE A 121 -9.39 11.78 -3.25
N LYS A 122 -10.66 11.44 -3.01
CA LYS A 122 -11.60 12.23 -2.21
C LYS A 122 -12.32 11.29 -1.26
N CYS A 123 -12.35 11.64 0.01
CA CYS A 123 -12.99 10.84 1.04
C CYS A 123 -14.04 11.66 1.78
N THR A 124 -15.15 11.01 2.12
CA THR A 124 -16.09 11.48 3.14
C THR A 124 -15.65 10.90 4.47
N ARG A 125 -15.40 11.75 5.47
CA ARG A 125 -15.04 11.35 6.83
C ARG A 125 -16.24 11.51 7.77
N THR A 126 -16.40 10.58 8.70
CA THR A 126 -17.41 10.68 9.77
C THR A 126 -16.92 11.53 10.93
N LYS A 127 -15.62 11.50 11.22
CA LYS A 127 -15.00 12.25 12.31
C LYS A 127 -14.84 13.72 11.97
N ASP A 128 -15.22 14.60 12.90
CA ASP A 128 -15.13 16.05 12.73
C ASP A 128 -13.67 16.54 12.76
N GLN A 129 -13.38 17.56 11.96
CA GLN A 129 -12.02 18.11 11.84
C GLN A 129 -11.55 18.75 13.16
N ASN A 130 -12.44 19.35 13.95
CA ASN A 130 -12.06 19.94 15.24
C ASN A 130 -11.70 18.84 16.24
N GLN A 131 -12.42 17.72 16.21
CA GLN A 131 -12.10 16.57 17.06
C GLN A 131 -10.72 15.99 16.74
N ILE A 132 -10.39 15.82 15.45
CA ILE A 132 -9.04 15.42 15.01
C ILE A 132 -7.98 16.38 15.55
N GLN A 133 -8.21 17.68 15.39
CA GLN A 133 -7.27 18.71 15.82
C GLN A 133 -7.07 18.72 17.35
N GLU A 134 -8.13 18.50 18.12
CA GLU A 134 -8.07 18.41 19.58
C GLU A 134 -7.26 17.18 20.02
N GLU A 135 -7.50 16.02 19.42
CA GLU A 135 -6.75 14.79 19.72
C GLU A 135 -5.26 14.93 19.38
N ASP A 136 -4.94 15.49 18.21
CA ASP A 136 -3.56 15.75 17.80
C ASP A 136 -2.88 16.76 18.72
N ASN A 137 -3.58 17.82 19.12
CA ASN A 137 -3.04 18.81 20.06
C ASN A 137 -2.78 18.17 21.42
N ARG A 138 -3.70 17.35 21.93
CA ARG A 138 -3.51 16.63 23.19
C ARG A 138 -2.29 15.71 23.13
N LEU A 139 -2.13 14.98 22.02
CA LEU A 139 -0.95 14.14 21.81
C LEU A 139 0.33 14.98 21.75
N TYR A 140 0.32 16.05 20.97
CA TYR A 140 1.46 16.96 20.84
C TYR A 140 1.90 17.50 22.19
N GLN A 141 0.97 17.99 23.02
CA GLN A 141 1.28 18.44 24.37
C GLN A 141 1.90 17.31 25.20
N LYS A 142 1.35 16.10 25.15
CA LYS A 142 1.92 14.94 25.86
C LYS A 142 3.36 14.64 25.45
N LEU A 143 3.68 14.74 24.16
CA LEU A 143 5.03 14.48 23.64
C LEU A 143 6.01 15.63 23.94
N ARG A 144 5.55 16.89 23.96
CA ARG A 144 6.38 18.07 24.27
C ARG A 144 6.78 18.14 25.74
N HIS A 145 5.92 17.71 26.65
CA HIS A 145 6.20 17.74 28.09
C HIS A 145 7.13 16.61 28.57
N GLN A 146 7.56 15.71 27.67
CA GLN A 146 8.53 14.67 28.00
C GLN A 146 9.92 15.29 28.22
N THR A 147 10.50 15.06 29.40
CA THR A 147 11.86 15.52 29.73
C THR A 147 12.95 14.57 29.23
N LYS A 148 12.58 13.31 28.96
CA LYS A 148 13.47 12.29 28.41
C LYS A 148 13.02 11.92 27.00
N PRO A 149 13.96 11.62 26.09
CA PRO A 149 13.62 11.10 24.78
C PRO A 149 12.81 9.81 24.90
N ILE A 150 11.70 9.71 24.18
CA ILE A 150 10.97 8.44 24.03
C ILE A 150 11.82 7.48 23.20
N ILE A 151 12.00 6.27 23.71
CA ILE A 151 12.70 5.17 23.03
C ILE A 151 11.76 3.97 23.00
N GLY A 152 11.64 3.35 21.84
CA GLY A 152 10.84 2.13 21.67
C GLY A 152 11.53 1.17 20.72
N ASN A 153 11.38 -0.13 20.96
CA ASN A 153 11.96 -1.18 20.12
C ASN A 153 10.92 -2.26 19.91
N ASN A 154 10.94 -2.90 18.73
CA ASN A 154 10.05 -4.00 18.38
C ASN A 154 8.58 -3.69 18.68
N ILE A 155 8.01 -2.71 17.97
CA ILE A 155 6.60 -2.29 18.11
C ILE A 155 5.85 -2.65 16.81
N PRO A 156 4.82 -3.51 16.83
CA PRO A 156 4.44 -4.37 17.93
C PRO A 156 5.51 -5.40 18.28
N ASP A 157 5.40 -5.98 19.48
CA ASP A 157 6.25 -7.09 19.91
C ASP A 157 5.98 -8.38 19.09
N SER A 158 6.70 -9.46 19.40
CA SER A 158 6.55 -10.74 18.71
C SER A 158 5.15 -11.38 18.82
N TYR A 159 4.31 -10.89 19.74
CA TYR A 159 2.95 -11.36 19.97
C TYR A 159 1.90 -10.39 19.42
N GLY A 160 2.32 -9.30 18.77
CA GLY A 160 1.41 -8.29 18.22
C GLY A 160 0.98 -7.23 19.24
N ASN A 161 1.56 -7.19 20.44
CA ASN A 161 1.19 -6.21 21.45
C ASN A 161 1.93 -4.89 21.27
N ILE A 162 1.25 -3.79 21.57
CA ILE A 162 1.82 -2.45 21.63
C ILE A 162 1.56 -1.92 23.04
N GLU A 163 2.61 -1.50 23.75
CA GLU A 163 2.44 -0.82 25.02
C GLU A 163 1.66 0.48 24.82
N PRO A 164 0.64 0.81 25.64
CA PRO A 164 -0.16 2.02 25.47
C PRO A 164 0.66 3.32 25.41
N ALA A 165 1.82 3.35 26.07
CA ALA A 165 2.75 4.49 26.02
C ALA A 165 3.39 4.69 24.63
N LEU A 166 3.53 3.61 23.85
CA LEU A 166 4.16 3.58 22.53
C LEU A 166 3.17 3.59 21.37
N GLU A 167 1.86 3.51 21.63
CA GLU A 167 0.83 3.68 20.57
C GLU A 167 1.00 4.95 19.74
N PRO A 168 1.33 6.13 20.30
CA PRO A 168 1.54 7.31 19.47
C PRO A 168 2.81 7.23 18.62
N VAL A 169 3.83 6.54 19.11
CA VAL A 169 5.08 6.30 18.39
C VAL A 169 4.82 5.40 17.19
N TRP A 170 4.00 4.35 17.38
CA TRP A 170 3.51 3.49 16.30
C TRP A 170 2.68 4.26 15.29
N ALA A 171 1.68 5.03 15.74
CA ALA A 171 0.80 5.79 14.84
C ALA A 171 1.58 6.79 13.97
N LEU A 172 2.52 7.54 14.55
CA LEU A 172 3.41 8.43 13.79
C LEU A 172 4.26 7.65 12.78
N ALA A 173 4.78 6.48 13.16
CA ALA A 173 5.54 5.64 12.26
C ALA A 173 4.69 5.09 11.10
N VAL A 174 3.41 4.77 11.32
CA VAL A 174 2.48 4.36 10.25
C VAL A 174 2.19 5.51 9.28
N VAL A 175 1.92 6.72 9.80
CA VAL A 175 1.73 7.92 8.95
C VAL A 175 2.98 8.18 8.11
N GLY A 176 4.16 8.17 8.73
CA GLY A 176 5.43 8.36 8.03
C GLY A 176 5.71 7.28 6.98
N SER A 177 5.52 6.02 7.36
CA SER A 177 5.73 4.87 6.47
C SER A 177 4.75 4.87 5.30
N SER A 178 3.57 5.48 5.43
CA SER A 178 2.61 5.61 4.32
C SER A 178 3.20 6.37 3.14
N TYR A 179 4.07 7.36 3.38
CA TYR A 179 4.81 8.03 2.30
C TYR A 179 5.76 7.06 1.59
N ILE A 180 6.56 6.31 2.34
CA ILE A 180 7.51 5.32 1.80
C ILE A 180 6.77 4.24 1.00
N MET A 181 5.69 3.70 1.57
CA MET A 181 4.89 2.64 0.96
C MET A 181 4.21 3.12 -0.33
N TRP A 182 3.69 4.35 -0.37
CA TRP A 182 3.19 4.93 -1.63
C TRP A 182 4.31 5.10 -2.66
N GLU A 183 5.44 5.68 -2.25
CA GLU A 183 6.54 6.02 -3.16
C GLU A 183 7.17 4.78 -3.81
N LYS A 184 7.32 3.70 -3.04
CA LYS A 184 7.96 2.45 -3.49
C LYS A 184 7.03 1.53 -4.27
N SER A 185 5.72 1.68 -4.13
CA SER A 185 4.76 0.75 -4.71
C SER A 185 4.68 0.85 -6.23
N THR A 186 4.40 -0.30 -6.84
CA THR A 186 4.12 -0.43 -8.28
C THR A 186 2.75 -1.07 -8.47
N GLU A 187 2.32 -1.30 -9.71
CA GLU A 187 1.06 -1.99 -9.98
C GLU A 187 1.04 -3.41 -9.38
N ASN A 188 2.19 -4.07 -9.32
CA ASN A 188 2.31 -5.48 -8.89
C ASN A 188 2.93 -5.64 -7.49
N THR A 189 3.44 -4.55 -6.91
CA THR A 189 4.15 -4.54 -5.64
C THR A 189 3.50 -3.54 -4.70
N GLY A 190 3.11 -4.00 -3.51
CA GLY A 190 2.58 -3.14 -2.45
C GLY A 190 3.20 -3.47 -1.11
N TYR A 191 3.06 -2.54 -0.16
CA TYR A 191 3.72 -2.64 1.14
C TYR A 191 2.75 -2.52 2.31
N PHE A 192 3.13 -3.17 3.41
CA PHE A 192 2.53 -3.04 4.73
C PHE A 192 3.61 -2.70 5.74
N MET A 193 3.25 -1.94 6.76
CA MET A 193 4.14 -1.76 7.91
C MET A 193 4.05 -3.00 8.80
N ALA A 194 5.16 -3.71 8.96
CA ALA A 194 5.23 -4.91 9.78
C ALA A 194 5.60 -4.58 11.23
N GLN A 195 6.63 -3.74 11.41
CA GLN A 195 7.16 -3.43 12.74
C GLN A 195 7.97 -2.13 12.72
N VAL A 196 8.03 -1.45 13.85
CA VAL A 196 9.08 -0.51 14.21
C VAL A 196 10.15 -1.30 14.96
N LYS A 197 11.28 -1.57 14.30
CA LYS A 197 12.42 -2.24 14.93
C LYS A 197 13.03 -1.36 16.03
N SER A 198 13.17 -0.06 15.76
CA SER A 198 13.60 0.93 16.74
C SER A 198 12.98 2.31 16.47
N ALA A 199 12.77 3.07 17.53
CA ALA A 199 12.32 4.45 17.52
C ALA A 199 13.07 5.23 18.60
N LYS A 200 13.54 6.42 18.25
CA LYS A 200 14.16 7.36 19.19
C LYS A 200 13.67 8.76 18.89
N GLN A 201 13.09 9.41 19.89
CA GLN A 201 12.75 10.82 19.82
C GLN A 201 14.02 11.66 19.85
N TRP A 202 14.09 12.68 19.01
CA TRP A 202 15.12 13.72 19.08
C TRP A 202 14.58 14.91 19.83
N ILE A 203 15.22 15.28 20.94
CA ILE A 203 14.83 16.46 21.70
C ILE A 203 15.27 17.70 20.93
N ARG A 204 14.29 18.54 20.58
CA ARG A 204 14.50 19.76 19.80
C ARG A 204 14.18 20.99 20.63
N LYS A 205 14.81 22.11 20.25
CA LYS A 205 14.55 23.44 20.83
C LYS A 205 13.36 24.15 20.18
N ASP A 206 13.04 23.80 18.93
CA ASP A 206 11.85 24.31 18.25
C ASP A 206 10.59 23.54 18.68
N ASP A 207 9.47 23.85 18.04
CA ASP A 207 8.16 23.26 18.35
C ASP A 207 7.90 21.92 17.66
N PHE A 208 8.81 21.44 16.83
CA PHE A 208 8.57 20.19 16.11
C PHE A 208 8.87 18.98 17.00
N ILE A 209 8.01 17.96 16.89
CA ILE A 209 8.33 16.61 17.35
C ILE A 209 9.14 15.92 16.26
N GLU A 210 10.23 15.29 16.65
CA GLU A 210 11.07 14.55 15.72
C GLU A 210 11.41 13.17 16.26
N PHE A 211 11.34 12.20 15.36
CA PHE A 211 11.71 10.81 15.61
C PHE A 211 12.62 10.30 14.52
N ASP A 212 13.56 9.47 14.94
CA ASP A 212 14.35 8.60 14.09
C ASP A 212 13.87 7.17 14.30
N TYR A 213 13.47 6.53 13.21
CA TYR A 213 12.88 5.21 13.17
C TYR A 213 13.72 4.27 12.32
N THR A 214 13.76 3.00 12.72
CA THR A 214 13.99 1.88 11.81
C THR A 214 12.68 1.11 11.69
N VAL A 215 12.01 1.22 10.55
CA VAL A 215 10.75 0.52 10.24
C VAL A 215 11.03 -0.68 9.34
N LEU A 216 10.22 -1.72 9.50
CA LEU A 216 10.22 -2.93 8.68
C LEU A 216 8.95 -2.93 7.84
N LEU A 217 9.12 -2.94 6.52
CA LEU A 217 8.04 -2.98 5.55
C LEU A 217 7.96 -4.37 4.93
N HIS A 218 6.77 -4.96 4.95
CA HIS A 218 6.49 -6.23 4.31
C HIS A 218 6.04 -5.99 2.87
N GLU A 219 6.84 -6.47 1.92
CA GLU A 219 6.56 -6.40 0.49
C GLU A 219 5.67 -7.57 0.03
N ILE A 220 4.58 -7.25 -0.65
CA ILE A 220 3.68 -8.23 -1.29
C ILE A 220 3.83 -8.10 -2.81
N PRO A 221 4.19 -9.18 -3.54
CA PRO A 221 3.98 -10.58 -3.15
C PRO A 221 5.19 -11.29 -2.59
N THR A 222 6.38 -10.72 -2.72
CA THR A 222 7.66 -11.40 -2.50
C THR A 222 7.83 -11.95 -1.09
N GLN A 223 7.03 -11.45 -0.12
CA GLN A 223 7.14 -11.73 1.31
C GLN A 223 8.46 -11.23 1.92
N GLU A 224 9.15 -10.32 1.24
CA GLU A 224 10.39 -9.74 1.73
C GLU A 224 10.11 -8.70 2.82
N ILE A 225 11.01 -8.63 3.81
CA ILE A 225 11.00 -7.62 4.86
C ILE A 225 12.10 -6.61 4.58
N ILE A 226 11.69 -5.42 4.15
CA ILE A 226 12.61 -4.32 3.82
C ILE A 226 12.77 -3.44 5.05
N SER A 227 14.02 -3.23 5.46
CA SER A 227 14.34 -2.29 6.53
C SER A 227 14.54 -0.89 5.97
N CYS A 228 13.76 0.07 6.48
CA CYS A 228 13.88 1.47 6.15
C CYS A 228 14.19 2.29 7.40
N HIS A 229 15.22 3.11 7.31
CA HIS A 229 15.49 4.16 8.27
C HIS A 229 14.70 5.40 7.86
N MET A 230 13.98 6.00 8.79
CA MET A 230 13.06 7.09 8.55
C MET A 230 13.19 8.16 9.63
N ARG A 231 13.52 9.38 9.22
CA ARG A 231 13.46 10.58 10.07
C ARG A 231 12.17 11.32 9.80
N LEU A 232 11.35 11.45 10.82
CA LEU A 232 10.02 12.04 10.76
C LEU A 232 9.95 13.29 11.63
N THR A 233 9.41 14.36 11.06
CA THR A 233 9.14 15.61 11.78
C THR A 233 7.65 15.94 11.70
N TRP A 234 7.04 16.20 12.86
CA TRP A 234 5.60 16.43 13.00
C TRP A 234 5.30 17.63 13.89
N LEU A 235 4.29 18.40 13.48
CA LEU A 235 3.67 19.49 14.22
C LEU A 235 2.18 19.48 13.85
N PRO A 236 1.23 19.52 14.81
CA PRO A 236 -0.19 19.56 14.48
C PRO A 236 -0.54 20.68 13.50
N GLY A 237 -1.50 20.41 12.60
CA GLY A 237 -1.93 21.34 11.56
C GLY A 237 -0.92 21.57 10.41
N HIS A 238 0.26 20.94 10.45
CA HIS A 238 1.28 21.05 9.41
C HIS A 238 1.51 19.70 8.72
N PRO A 239 1.85 19.69 7.41
CA PRO A 239 2.22 18.46 6.73
C PRO A 239 3.43 17.78 7.40
N LEU A 240 3.35 16.46 7.58
CA LEU A 240 4.49 15.69 8.06
C LEU A 240 5.64 15.76 7.07
N LYS A 241 6.86 15.85 7.61
CA LYS A 241 8.08 15.77 6.80
C LYS A 241 8.75 14.44 7.06
N VAL A 242 9.01 13.70 5.98
CA VAL A 242 9.62 12.37 6.03
C VAL A 242 10.88 12.40 5.17
N LYS A 243 12.00 11.98 5.75
CA LYS A 243 13.21 11.60 5.01
C LYS A 243 13.49 10.14 5.31
N TYR A 244 13.85 9.35 4.31
CA TYR A 244 14.11 7.94 4.54
C TYR A 244 15.14 7.36 3.58
N PHE A 245 15.67 6.21 3.96
CA PHE A 245 16.42 5.31 3.09
C PHE A 245 16.05 3.88 3.44
N CYS A 246 15.98 3.01 2.45
CA CYS A 246 15.71 1.58 2.65
C CYS A 246 16.93 0.79 2.21
N ALA A 247 17.43 -0.07 3.09
CA ALA A 247 18.49 -1.00 2.72
C ALA A 247 17.91 -2.03 1.76
N SER A 248 18.61 -2.30 0.66
CA SER A 248 18.41 -3.54 -0.10
C SER A 248 19.30 -4.62 0.52
N GLU A 249 18.84 -5.87 0.55
CA GLU A 249 19.53 -6.99 1.21
C GLU A 249 20.97 -7.26 0.72
N ASN A 250 21.43 -6.58 -0.34
CA ASN A 250 22.82 -6.63 -0.80
C ASN A 250 23.81 -5.86 0.11
N GLN A 251 23.34 -5.18 1.15
CA GLN A 251 24.18 -4.64 2.22
C GLN A 251 23.90 -5.37 3.53
N LYS A 252 24.20 -6.68 3.53
CA LYS A 252 24.37 -7.42 4.77
C LYS A 252 25.61 -6.84 5.45
N VAL A 253 25.41 -5.92 6.41
CA VAL A 253 26.48 -5.50 7.32
C VAL A 253 26.88 -6.74 8.10
N GLU A 254 28.00 -7.30 7.70
CA GLU A 254 28.64 -8.43 8.35
C GLU A 254 29.22 -7.91 9.68
N ASP A 255 28.43 -8.01 10.75
CA ASP A 255 28.96 -7.94 12.12
C ASP A 255 29.85 -9.18 12.32
N GLY A 256 31.14 -9.02 12.01
CA GLY A 256 32.14 -10.09 12.08
C GLY A 256 33.54 -9.53 12.23
N SER A 257 34.04 -9.61 13.47
CA SER A 257 35.43 -9.58 13.92
C SER A 257 36.53 -9.41 12.85
N GLY A 258 37.36 -8.37 13.05
CA GLY A 258 38.44 -8.02 12.14
C GLY A 258 39.45 -9.12 11.85
N VAL A 259 39.92 -9.12 10.61
CA VAL A 259 41.31 -9.36 10.21
C VAL A 259 41.54 -8.69 8.87
N GLU A 260 42.64 -7.97 8.82
CA GLU A 260 43.16 -7.16 7.73
C GLU A 260 43.48 -8.00 6.47
N SER A 261 42.97 -7.58 5.32
CA SER A 261 43.62 -7.87 4.03
C SER A 261 43.10 -6.94 2.94
N GLY A 262 44.01 -6.17 2.34
CA GLY A 262 43.69 -5.17 1.33
C GLY A 262 43.39 -5.74 -0.05
N SER A 263 42.52 -5.05 -0.78
CA SER A 263 42.63 -4.88 -2.23
C SER A 263 41.73 -3.73 -2.68
N ALA A 264 42.32 -2.83 -3.46
CA ALA A 264 41.67 -1.71 -4.09
C ALA A 264 40.93 -2.16 -5.36
N ALA A 265 39.64 -1.84 -5.46
CA ALA A 265 38.98 -1.57 -6.74
C ALA A 265 37.60 -0.91 -6.54
N GLY A 266 37.38 0.20 -7.24
CA GLY A 266 36.05 0.60 -7.72
C GLY A 266 35.21 1.52 -6.84
N ILE A 267 35.55 2.80 -6.79
CA ILE A 267 34.68 3.87 -6.30
C ILE A 267 33.49 4.03 -7.27
N LEU A 268 32.29 3.60 -6.85
CA LEU A 268 31.03 4.12 -7.39
C LEU A 268 30.43 5.07 -6.37
N HIS A 269 30.45 6.34 -6.73
CA HIS A 269 30.00 7.45 -5.91
C HIS A 269 28.47 7.53 -5.97
N GLU A 270 27.77 6.92 -5.00
CA GLU A 270 26.38 7.27 -4.74
C GLU A 270 26.33 8.48 -3.80
N ARG A 271 25.69 9.53 -4.33
CA ARG A 271 25.42 10.83 -3.73
C ARG A 271 24.80 10.63 -2.33
N GLY A 272 25.59 10.96 -1.31
CA GLY A 272 25.16 10.96 0.08
C GLY A 272 23.88 11.77 0.26
N ALA A 273 22.84 11.13 0.78
CA ALA A 273 21.79 11.84 1.49
C ALA A 273 22.38 12.28 2.83
N ASN A 274 22.72 13.56 2.94
CA ASN A 274 23.18 14.14 4.21
C ASN A 274 22.00 14.12 5.21
N PHE A 275 22.18 13.35 6.28
CA PHE A 275 21.31 13.30 7.47
C PHE A 275 21.61 14.43 8.45
#